data_AF-A0A2X1N6C1-F1
#
_entry.id   AF-A0A2X1N6C1-F1
#
_cell.length_a   1.000
_cell.length_b   1.000
_cell.length_c   1.000
_cell.angle_alpha   90.00
_cell.angle_beta   90.00
_cell.angle_gamma   90.00
#
_symmetry.space_group_name_H-M   'P 1'
#
loop_
_entity.id
_entity.type
_entity.pdbx_description
1 polymer ?
#
loop_
_entity_poly.entity_id
_entity_poly.type
_entity_poly.pdbx_seq_one_letter_code
_entity_poly.pdbx_strand_id
1 'polypeptide(L)'
;MGALPDTYPGYQYVKDPANREKFAKAWGVESLPAHTGYRISELPHRAAHGEVRAAYIMGEDPLQTDAELSAVRKAFEDLELVIVQDIFMTKTASAADVILPSTSWGEA
;
A
#
# COMPACT_ATOMS: atom_id res chain seq x y z
N MET A 1 1.40 4.14 14.79
CA MET A 1 1.43 4.13 13.31
C MET A 1 0.00 4.03 12.79
N GLY A 2 -0.35 4.74 11.72
CA GLY A 2 -1.67 4.67 11.06
C GLY A 2 -1.52 3.96 9.72
N ALA A 3 -1.49 2.63 9.75
CA ALA A 3 -1.22 1.78 8.58
C ALA A 3 -2.50 1.18 7.96
N LEU A 4 -3.66 1.79 8.25
CA LEU A 4 -4.94 1.45 7.66
C LEU A 4 -5.43 2.60 6.78
N PRO A 5 -6.16 2.34 5.70
CA PRO A 5 -6.57 3.37 4.75
C PRO A 5 -7.59 4.38 5.31
N ASP A 6 -8.10 4.17 6.53
CA ASP A 6 -9.13 4.98 7.18
C ASP A 6 -8.67 5.66 8.47
N THR A 7 -7.41 5.49 8.91
CA THR A 7 -6.94 6.06 10.18
C THR A 7 -5.54 6.67 10.11
N TYR A 8 -5.36 7.75 10.86
CA TYR A 8 -4.06 8.30 11.26
C TYR A 8 -3.52 7.58 12.51
N PRO A 9 -2.27 7.83 12.94
CA PRO A 9 -1.72 7.23 14.16
C PRO A 9 -2.65 7.36 15.38
N GLY A 10 -2.88 6.24 16.06
CA GLY A 10 -3.72 6.20 17.26
C GLY A 10 -5.22 6.04 16.98
N TYR A 11 -5.60 5.36 15.90
CA TYR A 11 -7.00 5.10 15.51
C TYR A 11 -7.84 6.36 15.31
N GLN A 12 -7.20 7.46 14.90
CA GLN A 12 -7.87 8.72 14.60
C GLN A 12 -8.39 8.69 13.16
N TYR A 13 -9.71 8.59 12.98
CA TYR A 13 -10.31 8.40 11.66
C TYR A 13 -10.10 9.59 10.72
N VAL A 14 -9.81 9.29 9.45
CA VAL A 14 -9.62 10.29 8.38
C VAL A 14 -10.88 11.10 8.09
N LYS A 15 -12.06 10.56 8.41
CA LYS A 15 -13.35 11.23 8.16
C LYS A 15 -13.61 12.38 9.15
N ASP A 16 -12.96 12.40 10.30
CA ASP A 16 -13.08 13.47 11.29
C ASP A 16 -12.24 14.70 10.86
N PRO A 17 -12.88 15.86 10.60
CA PRO A 17 -12.18 17.08 10.20
C PRO A 17 -11.12 17.53 11.21
N ALA A 18 -11.36 17.36 12.52
CA ALA A 18 -10.42 17.81 13.56
C ALA A 18 -9.12 17.00 13.52
N ASN A 19 -9.22 15.69 13.25
CA ASN A 19 -8.04 14.85 13.06
C ASN A 19 -7.26 15.27 11.81
N ARG A 20 -7.95 15.53 10.70
CA ARG A 20 -7.29 15.98 9.46
C ARG A 20 -6.54 17.30 9.66
N GLU A 21 -7.16 18.29 10.31
CA GLU A 21 -6.54 19.59 10.58
C GLU A 21 -5.30 19.43 11.49
N LYS A 22 -5.41 18.63 12.56
CA LYS A 22 -4.30 18.32 13.46
C LYS A 22 -3.10 17.75 12.72
N PHE A 23 -3.31 16.75 11.85
CA PHE A 23 -2.22 16.12 11.10
C PHE A 23 -1.69 16.99 9.95
N ALA A 24 -2.56 17.71 9.23
CA ALA A 24 -2.15 18.64 8.18
C ALA A 24 -1.21 19.72 8.74
N LYS A 25 -1.55 20.31 9.87
CA LYS A 25 -0.70 21.27 10.60
C LYS A 25 0.62 20.65 11.05
N ALA A 26 0.58 19.44 11.62
CA ALA A 26 1.78 18.76 12.12
C ALA A 26 2.76 18.39 10.99
N TRP A 27 2.26 18.09 9.79
CA TRP A 27 3.08 17.70 8.63
C TRP A 27 3.40 18.86 7.67
N GLY A 28 2.89 20.06 7.94
CA GLY A 28 3.17 21.25 7.13
C GLY A 28 2.53 21.22 5.74
N VAL A 29 1.39 20.56 5.60
CA VAL A 29 0.61 20.50 4.35
C VAL A 29 -0.70 21.28 4.50
N GLU A 30 -1.22 21.80 3.39
CA GLU A 30 -2.44 22.62 3.39
C GLU A 30 -3.68 21.82 3.82
N SER A 31 -3.83 20.60 3.31
CA SER A 31 -4.97 19.73 3.62
C SER A 31 -4.62 18.25 3.43
N LEU A 32 -5.48 17.38 3.97
CA LEU A 32 -5.39 15.93 3.82
C LEU A 32 -6.72 15.38 3.25
N PRO A 33 -6.69 14.27 2.49
CA PRO A 33 -7.89 13.68 1.91
C PRO A 33 -8.97 13.36 2.97
N ALA A 34 -10.22 13.64 2.63
CA ALA A 34 -11.38 13.39 3.52
C ALA A 34 -11.98 11.98 3.36
N HIS A 35 -11.59 11.27 2.30
CA HIS A 35 -12.11 9.96 1.93
C HIS A 35 -11.17 8.84 2.39
N THR A 36 -11.75 7.70 2.73
CA THR A 36 -11.02 6.46 3.03
C THR A 36 -10.32 5.97 1.76
N GLY A 37 -9.06 5.54 1.89
CA GLY A 37 -8.32 4.90 0.81
C GLY A 37 -8.80 3.48 0.53
N TYR A 38 -8.18 2.82 -0.45
CA TYR A 38 -8.52 1.45 -0.84
C TYR A 38 -7.89 0.41 0.09
N ARG A 39 -8.60 -0.69 0.34
CA ARG A 39 -8.05 -1.89 0.98
C ARG A 39 -7.37 -2.77 -0.06
N ILE A 40 -6.43 -3.61 0.38
CA ILE A 40 -5.73 -4.56 -0.50
C ILE A 40 -6.69 -5.49 -1.25
N SER A 41 -7.80 -5.90 -0.62
CA SER A 41 -8.83 -6.72 -1.25
C SER A 41 -9.53 -6.05 -2.45
N GLU A 42 -9.46 -4.72 -2.55
CA GLU A 42 -10.01 -3.96 -3.67
C GLU A 42 -9.01 -3.83 -4.82
N LEU A 43 -7.71 -4.04 -4.57
CA LEU A 43 -6.63 -3.77 -5.53
C LEU A 43 -6.86 -4.42 -6.90
N PRO A 44 -7.25 -5.71 -7.02
CA PRO A 44 -7.48 -6.32 -8.33
C PRO A 44 -8.55 -5.61 -9.17
N HIS A 45 -9.65 -5.24 -8.53
CA HIS A 45 -10.72 -4.52 -9.21
C HIS A 45 -10.28 -3.11 -9.60
N ARG A 46 -9.59 -2.39 -8.71
CA ARG A 46 -9.10 -1.03 -8.96
C ARG A 46 -8.05 -0.98 -10.06
N ALA A 47 -7.16 -1.97 -10.12
CA ALA A 47 -6.16 -2.11 -11.18
C ALA A 47 -6.82 -2.39 -12.54
N ALA A 48 -7.76 -3.34 -12.60
CA ALA A 48 -8.49 -3.67 -13.83
C ALA A 48 -9.28 -2.48 -14.41
N HIS A 49 -9.72 -1.55 -13.56
CA HIS A 49 -10.39 -0.30 -13.98
C HIS A 49 -9.43 0.89 -14.18
N GLY A 50 -8.13 0.71 -14.03
CA GLY A 50 -7.12 1.76 -14.20
C GLY A 50 -7.17 2.87 -13.14
N GLU A 51 -7.86 2.63 -12.02
CA GLU A 51 -7.98 3.55 -10.89
C GLU A 51 -6.73 3.51 -9.99
N VAL A 52 -6.09 2.34 -9.91
CA VAL A 52 -4.77 2.16 -9.30
C VAL A 52 -3.83 1.67 -10.39
N ARG A 53 -2.72 2.39 -10.56
CA ARG A 53 -1.73 2.13 -11.62
C ARG A 53 -0.38 1.69 -11.08
N ALA A 54 -0.13 1.92 -9.79
CA ALA A 54 1.12 1.55 -9.17
C ALA A 54 0.89 0.97 -7.78
N ALA A 55 1.76 0.03 -7.38
CA ALA A 55 1.80 -0.52 -6.03
C ALA A 55 3.24 -0.51 -5.50
N TYR A 56 3.41 -0.09 -4.25
CA TYR A 56 4.65 -0.25 -3.50
C TYR A 56 4.39 -1.19 -2.32
N ILE A 57 4.98 -2.38 -2.40
CA ILE A 57 4.86 -3.46 -1.44
C ILE A 57 6.13 -3.52 -0.59
N MET A 58 5.99 -3.43 0.72
CA MET A 58 7.10 -3.40 1.66
C MET A 58 6.97 -4.55 2.65
N GLY A 59 7.88 -5.54 2.57
CA GLY A 59 7.97 -6.67 3.51
C GLY A 59 6.77 -7.62 3.49
N GLU A 60 6.08 -7.76 2.34
CA GLU A 60 4.88 -8.59 2.17
C GLU A 60 4.97 -9.42 0.87
N ASP A 61 4.34 -10.60 0.86
CA ASP A 61 4.33 -11.51 -0.30
C ASP A 61 2.89 -11.87 -0.77
N PRO A 62 2.09 -10.89 -1.26
CA PRO A 62 0.70 -11.11 -1.67
C PRO A 62 0.52 -12.14 -2.80
N LEU A 63 1.52 -12.36 -3.67
CA LEU A 63 1.45 -13.42 -4.69
C LEU A 63 1.58 -14.85 -4.13
N GLN A 64 1.83 -14.96 -2.82
CA GLN A 64 1.87 -16.22 -2.07
C GLN A 64 0.80 -16.28 -0.96
N THR A 65 0.48 -15.17 -0.31
CA THR A 65 -0.33 -15.15 0.93
C THR A 65 -1.77 -14.68 0.75
N ASP A 66 -2.13 -14.02 -0.35
CA ASP A 66 -3.49 -13.55 -0.57
C ASP A 66 -4.47 -14.71 -0.81
N ALA A 67 -5.73 -14.53 -0.43
CA ALA A 67 -6.77 -15.54 -0.57
C ALA A 67 -7.15 -15.79 -2.03
N GLU A 68 -7.20 -14.75 -2.85
CA GLU A 68 -7.63 -14.82 -4.26
C GLU A 68 -6.44 -14.61 -5.21
N LEU A 69 -5.49 -15.56 -5.18
CA LEU A 69 -4.22 -15.47 -5.91
C LEU A 69 -4.37 -15.20 -7.41
N SER A 70 -5.41 -15.72 -8.06
CA SER A 70 -5.67 -15.48 -9.49
C SER A 70 -5.97 -14.01 -9.76
N ALA A 71 -6.78 -13.38 -8.92
CA ALA A 71 -7.14 -11.97 -9.04
C ALA A 71 -5.93 -11.07 -8.76
N VAL A 72 -5.15 -11.37 -7.73
CA VAL A 72 -3.95 -10.56 -7.41
C VAL A 72 -2.88 -10.69 -8.50
N ARG A 73 -2.66 -11.88 -9.04
CA ARG A 73 -1.75 -12.07 -10.19
C ARG A 73 -2.19 -11.25 -11.38
N LYS A 74 -3.48 -11.26 -11.70
CA LYS A 74 -4.03 -10.44 -12.78
C LYS A 74 -3.84 -8.95 -12.52
N ALA A 75 -4.04 -8.51 -11.28
CA ALA A 75 -3.81 -7.13 -10.88
C ALA A 75 -2.39 -6.67 -11.18
N PHE A 76 -1.38 -7.51 -10.92
CA PHE A 76 0.02 -7.18 -11.18
C PHE A 76 0.33 -7.03 -12.67
N GLU A 77 -0.37 -7.74 -13.54
CA GLU A 77 -0.26 -7.55 -15.00
C GLU A 77 -0.91 -6.25 -15.48
N ASP A 78 -1.93 -5.76 -14.77
CA ASP A 78 -2.69 -4.57 -15.14
C ASP A 78 -2.09 -3.27 -14.53
N LEU A 79 -1.22 -3.40 -13.52
CA LEU A 79 -0.47 -2.28 -12.94
C LEU A 79 0.66 -1.83 -13.89
N GLU A 80 0.87 -0.53 -13.98
CA GLU A 80 1.94 0.09 -14.77
C GLU A 80 3.30 0.07 -14.03
N LEU A 81 3.28 -0.05 -12.70
CA LEU A 81 4.49 -0.09 -11.87
C LEU A 81 4.28 -0.85 -10.55
N VAL A 82 5.09 -1.87 -10.32
CA VAL A 82 5.18 -2.62 -9.06
C VAL A 82 6.57 -2.48 -8.47
N ILE A 83 6.65 -1.85 -7.30
CA ILE A 83 7.88 -1.73 -6.50
C ILE A 83 7.77 -2.70 -5.33
N VAL A 84 8.79 -3.52 -5.11
CA VAL A 84 8.89 -4.40 -3.95
C VAL A 84 10.14 -4.06 -3.15
N GLN A 85 9.98 -3.82 -1.85
CA GLN A 85 11.08 -3.71 -0.90
C GLN A 85 11.05 -4.92 0.03
N ASP A 86 12.06 -5.78 -0.09
CA ASP A 86 12.15 -7.02 0.66
C ASP A 86 13.61 -7.42 0.91
N ILE A 87 13.84 -8.29 1.89
CA ILE A 87 15.14 -8.89 2.20
C ILE A 87 15.45 -10.11 1.33
N PHE A 88 14.43 -10.72 0.71
CA PHE A 88 14.58 -11.87 -0.18
C PHE A 88 13.84 -11.69 -1.51
N MET A 89 14.21 -12.51 -2.50
CA MET A 89 13.47 -12.65 -3.74
C MET A 89 12.21 -13.51 -3.51
N THR A 90 11.14 -12.89 -2.99
CA THR A 90 9.83 -13.52 -2.80
C THR A 90 9.09 -13.76 -4.12
N LYS A 91 7.93 -14.44 -4.08
CA LYS A 91 7.12 -14.61 -5.30
C LYS A 91 6.64 -13.27 -5.83
N THR A 92 6.29 -12.36 -4.93
CA THR A 92 5.93 -10.98 -5.24
C THR A 92 7.12 -10.21 -5.79
N ALA A 93 8.30 -10.27 -5.17
CA ALA A 93 9.50 -9.60 -5.68
C ALA A 93 9.88 -10.09 -7.09
N SER A 94 9.72 -11.39 -7.36
CA SER A 94 10.01 -11.97 -8.68
C SER A 94 9.10 -11.46 -9.80
N ALA A 95 7.96 -10.84 -9.47
CA ALA A 95 7.00 -10.26 -10.41
C ALA A 95 7.03 -8.72 -10.41
N ALA A 96 7.99 -8.10 -9.72
CA ALA A 96 8.09 -6.65 -9.61
C ALA A 96 8.89 -6.01 -10.76
N ASP A 97 8.58 -4.77 -11.09
CA ASP A 97 9.35 -3.96 -12.02
C ASP A 97 10.61 -3.38 -11.37
N VAL A 98 10.53 -3.06 -10.07
CA VAL A 98 11.64 -2.51 -9.28
C VAL A 98 11.75 -3.27 -7.95
N ILE A 99 12.96 -3.68 -7.60
CA ILE A 99 13.26 -4.34 -6.34
C ILE A 99 14.24 -3.48 -5.54
N LEU A 100 13.85 -3.12 -4.32
CA LEU A 100 14.67 -2.37 -3.37
C LEU A 100 15.15 -3.32 -2.25
N PRO A 101 16.46 -3.50 -2.03
CA PRO A 101 16.95 -4.28 -0.90
C PRO A 101 16.51 -3.66 0.43
N SER A 102 16.03 -4.49 1.36
CA SER A 102 15.67 -4.06 2.71
C SER A 102 16.69 -4.54 3.74
N THR A 103 16.67 -3.93 4.94
CA THR A 103 17.46 -4.39 6.08
C THR A 103 16.75 -5.50 6.83
N SER A 104 17.52 -6.45 7.38
CA SER A 104 16.98 -7.48 8.27
C SER A 104 16.66 -6.91 9.66
N TRP A 105 15.94 -7.67 10.49
CA TRP A 105 15.62 -7.26 11.86
C TRP A 105 16.87 -6.94 12.71
N GLY A 106 17.99 -7.63 12.48
CA GLY A 106 19.23 -7.46 13.25
C GLY A 106 20.09 -6.27 12.84
N GLU A 107 19.67 -5.50 11.85
CA GLU A 107 20.43 -4.36 11.30
C GLU A 107 19.87 -2.99 11.75
N ALA A 108 18.80 -2.99 12.56
CA ALA A 108 18.12 -1.78 13.06
C ALA A 108 18.64 -1.29 14.41
#